data_AF-A0A946QQ16-F1
#
_entry.id   AF-A0A946QQ16-F1
#
_cell.length_a   1.000
_cell.length_b   1.000
_cell.length_c   1.000
_cell.angle_alpha   90.00
_cell.angle_beta   90.00
_cell.angle_gamma   90.00
#
_symmetry.space_group_name_H-M   'P 1'
#
loop_
_entity.id
_entity.type
_entity.pdbx_description
1 polymer ?
#
loop_
_entity_poly.entity_id
_entity_poly.type
_entity_poly.pdbx_seq_one_letter_code
_entity_poly.pdbx_strand_id
1 'polypeptide(L)'
;MENIKSRKGMTAKIIFILFVVCLVGCSSPSTINNTQTKPNIIVVMVDDMGFSDIGCYGGEIETPNLDKLASEGLRFSSFYNCSRCCPTRASLLTGLYPHKTGIGFMTAVDNGKPGYRADLNNNCVTIAEVLKSGGYSTYMAGKWHVSRNFEEDKSKHNWPKQRGFDKFYGTIIAAGSQWDPLTLVEGNNYIEPETEDFYYTEAITDKAIQYIEGHDSEEKPFFLYVAHTAPHWPLHARDSLIQKYRGRFAAGWDTLREQRWKRLKKQGILNETTNLSKRDPAVPSWESIEQKNWEQSRFEVFAAMIDHVDQGVGRIVDLLETKGIIDNTLILFLSDNGGDMLEHPDGYIGATGKPWAYMRYVPLFTRDGRPVIAGDIPGIKLGADNTYGGVWNEMGHAQ
;
A
#
# COMPACT_ATOMS: atom_id res chain seq x y z
N MET A 1 -59.65 -58.97 -53.32
CA MET A 1 -58.66 -59.86 -52.69
C MET A 1 -57.80 -58.95 -51.81
N GLU A 2 -57.87 -58.92 -50.48
CA GLU A 2 -58.42 -59.79 -49.45
C GLU A 2 -58.95 -58.95 -48.26
N ASN A 3 -60.06 -59.44 -47.66
CA ASN A 3 -60.60 -59.33 -46.28
C ASN A 3 -60.16 -58.15 -45.38
N ILE A 4 -61.04 -57.25 -44.91
CA ILE A 4 -62.20 -57.37 -43.98
C ILE A 4 -61.89 -58.09 -42.65
N LYS A 5 -61.90 -57.33 -41.53
CA LYS A 5 -62.78 -57.49 -40.34
C LYS A 5 -62.53 -56.31 -39.36
N SER A 6 -63.47 -55.38 -39.12
CA SER A 6 -64.65 -55.45 -38.20
C SER A 6 -64.23 -55.57 -36.72
N ARG A 7 -64.66 -54.78 -35.73
CA ARG A 7 -65.90 -54.00 -35.54
C ARG A 7 -65.86 -53.23 -34.20
N LYS A 8 -66.73 -52.20 -34.11
CA LYS A 8 -67.46 -51.64 -32.93
C LYS A 8 -66.63 -50.96 -31.83
N GLY A 9 -66.99 -49.81 -31.27
CA GLY A 9 -68.18 -48.95 -31.40
C GLY A 9 -68.54 -48.33 -30.05
N MET A 10 -68.74 -47.01 -29.99
CA MET A 10 -69.67 -46.24 -29.11
C MET A 10 -69.34 -44.74 -29.33
N THR A 11 -70.16 -43.95 -30.04
CA THR A 11 -71.28 -43.12 -29.54
C THR A 11 -70.91 -42.26 -28.32
N ALA A 12 -71.24 -40.98 -28.18
CA ALA A 12 -71.90 -40.00 -29.03
C ALA A 12 -71.76 -38.63 -28.31
N LYS A 13 -71.48 -37.59 -29.10
CA LYS A 13 -72.11 -36.27 -29.13
C LYS A 13 -72.39 -35.45 -27.83
N ILE A 14 -71.76 -34.27 -27.81
CA ILE A 14 -72.31 -32.89 -27.66
C ILE A 14 -72.95 -32.51 -26.29
N ILE A 15 -72.45 -31.44 -25.67
CA ILE A 15 -73.13 -30.13 -25.36
C ILE A 15 -72.41 -29.39 -24.20
N PHE A 16 -71.77 -28.27 -24.57
CA PHE A 16 -71.86 -26.91 -24.00
C PHE A 16 -71.55 -26.60 -22.50
N ILE A 17 -70.47 -25.82 -22.32
CA ILE A 17 -70.23 -24.68 -21.40
C ILE A 17 -70.36 -24.89 -19.88
N LEU A 18 -69.25 -24.72 -19.15
CA LEU A 18 -69.15 -23.72 -18.08
C LEU A 18 -67.69 -23.34 -17.77
N PHE A 19 -67.48 -22.05 -17.57
CA PHE A 19 -66.24 -21.34 -17.27
C PHE A 19 -65.93 -21.48 -15.76
N VAL A 20 -64.80 -22.08 -15.35
CA VAL A 20 -64.23 -21.88 -14.00
C VAL A 20 -62.71 -21.86 -14.07
N VAL A 21 -62.18 -20.76 -13.56
CA VAL A 21 -60.79 -20.42 -13.29
C VAL A 21 -60.11 -21.47 -12.38
N CYS A 22 -58.95 -21.96 -12.79
CA CYS A 22 -57.94 -22.50 -11.88
C CYS A 22 -56.55 -22.03 -12.30
N LEU A 23 -56.24 -20.80 -11.91
CA LEU A 23 -54.88 -20.28 -11.69
C LEU A 23 -54.32 -20.94 -10.42
N VAL A 24 -53.52 -21.99 -10.53
CA VAL A 24 -52.56 -22.36 -9.47
C VAL A 24 -51.35 -23.07 -10.11
N GLY A 25 -50.17 -22.50 -9.92
CA GLY A 25 -48.94 -23.30 -9.81
C GLY A 25 -47.93 -23.28 -10.95
N CYS A 26 -47.80 -22.19 -11.71
CA CYS A 26 -46.48 -21.92 -12.30
C CYS A 26 -45.57 -21.43 -11.16
N SER A 27 -44.79 -22.34 -10.59
CA SER A 27 -43.67 -21.99 -9.73
C SER A 27 -42.75 -21.08 -10.53
N SER A 28 -42.82 -19.78 -10.27
CA SER A 28 -41.82 -18.83 -10.74
C SER A 28 -40.46 -19.38 -10.30
N PRO A 29 -39.48 -19.54 -11.19
CA PRO A 29 -38.12 -19.71 -10.72
C PRO A 29 -37.86 -18.50 -9.84
N SER A 30 -37.58 -18.74 -8.56
CA SER A 30 -37.00 -17.73 -7.70
C SER A 30 -35.75 -17.26 -8.42
N THR A 31 -35.87 -16.13 -9.11
CA THR A 31 -34.75 -15.34 -9.57
C THR A 31 -33.99 -15.01 -8.30
N ILE A 32 -32.97 -15.80 -8.00
CA ILE A 32 -31.88 -15.33 -7.19
C ILE A 32 -31.38 -14.13 -7.99
N ASN A 33 -31.80 -12.93 -7.59
CA ASN A 33 -31.17 -11.69 -7.99
C ASN A 33 -29.78 -11.72 -7.36
N ASN A 34 -28.91 -12.57 -7.90
CA ASN A 34 -27.48 -12.42 -7.75
C ASN A 34 -27.07 -11.38 -8.80
N THR A 35 -27.63 -10.17 -8.69
CA THR A 35 -26.94 -8.99 -9.17
C THR A 35 -25.73 -8.89 -8.26
N GLN A 36 -24.69 -9.65 -8.58
CA GLN A 36 -23.45 -9.64 -7.84
C GLN A 36 -22.94 -8.20 -7.91
N THR A 37 -23.14 -7.46 -6.82
CA THR A 37 -22.74 -6.07 -6.71
C THR A 37 -21.24 -6.04 -6.93
N LYS A 38 -20.76 -5.20 -7.85
CA LYS A 38 -19.32 -5.03 -8.04
C LYS A 38 -18.72 -4.65 -6.68
N PRO A 39 -17.62 -5.30 -6.24
CA PRO A 39 -17.02 -4.98 -4.95
C PRO A 39 -16.33 -3.62 -5.01
N ASN A 40 -16.20 -2.95 -3.87
CA ASN A 40 -15.20 -1.91 -3.71
C ASN A 40 -13.81 -2.54 -3.69
N ILE A 41 -12.78 -1.78 -4.08
CA ILE A 41 -11.40 -2.25 -4.09
C ILE A 41 -10.53 -1.24 -3.37
N ILE A 42 -9.85 -1.68 -2.32
CA ILE A 42 -8.84 -0.89 -1.61
C ILE A 42 -7.50 -1.56 -1.75
N VAL A 43 -6.52 -0.81 -2.26
CA VAL A 43 -5.11 -1.23 -2.25
C VAL A 43 -4.37 -0.34 -1.28
N VAL A 44 -3.88 -0.92 -0.20
CA VAL A 44 -3.00 -0.26 0.77
C VAL A 44 -1.56 -0.68 0.47
N MET A 45 -0.74 0.28 0.08
CA MET A 45 0.69 0.08 -0.16
C MET A 45 1.52 0.85 0.86
N VAL A 46 2.52 0.17 1.41
CA VAL A 46 3.58 0.77 2.24
C VAL A 46 4.91 0.79 1.47
N ASP A 47 5.84 1.60 1.95
CA ASP A 47 7.10 1.95 1.27
C ASP A 47 8.27 1.46 2.10
N ASP A 48 9.05 0.51 1.57
CA ASP A 48 10.21 -0.10 2.23
C ASP A 48 9.90 -0.90 3.53
N MET A 49 8.67 -1.40 3.69
CA MET A 49 8.37 -2.32 4.79
C MET A 49 8.89 -3.72 4.51
N GLY A 50 9.42 -4.38 5.53
CA GLY A 50 9.92 -5.73 5.50
C GLY A 50 8.90 -6.84 5.48
N PHE A 51 9.34 -8.01 5.00
CA PHE A 51 8.50 -9.21 4.96
C PHE A 51 8.02 -9.64 6.33
N SER A 52 8.88 -9.62 7.35
CA SER A 52 8.59 -10.10 8.71
C SER A 52 8.53 -9.00 9.75
N ASP A 53 8.16 -7.78 9.35
CA ASP A 53 7.97 -6.66 10.28
C ASP A 53 6.62 -6.72 11.01
N ILE A 54 5.56 -7.18 10.33
CA ILE A 54 4.19 -7.24 10.87
C ILE A 54 3.89 -8.58 11.55
N GLY A 55 3.01 -8.58 12.56
CA GLY A 55 2.76 -9.73 13.44
C GLY A 55 2.31 -11.00 12.70
N CYS A 56 1.43 -10.85 11.71
CA CYS A 56 0.93 -11.94 10.87
C CYS A 56 1.97 -12.51 9.88
N TYR A 57 3.16 -11.92 9.83
CA TYR A 57 4.37 -12.45 9.18
C TYR A 57 5.54 -12.62 10.17
N GLY A 58 5.23 -12.90 11.43
CA GLY A 58 6.24 -13.24 12.44
C GLY A 58 7.00 -12.05 13.01
N GLY A 59 6.52 -10.83 12.77
CA GLY A 59 7.08 -9.61 13.33
C GLY A 59 6.74 -9.41 14.81
N GLU A 60 7.50 -8.52 15.43
CA GLU A 60 7.30 -8.06 16.80
C GLU A 60 6.69 -6.67 16.88
N ILE A 61 6.47 -5.98 15.77
CA ILE A 61 5.81 -4.67 15.77
C ILE A 61 4.32 -4.88 16.03
N GLU A 62 3.69 -3.97 16.78
CA GLU A 62 2.26 -4.09 17.09
C GLU A 62 1.43 -3.68 15.87
N THR A 63 0.91 -4.68 15.17
CA THR A 63 0.04 -4.50 14.00
C THR A 63 -1.28 -5.26 14.12
N PRO A 64 -2.07 -5.02 15.19
CA PRO A 64 -3.28 -5.80 15.46
C PRO A 64 -4.33 -5.73 14.34
N ASN A 65 -4.42 -4.62 13.61
CA ASN A 65 -5.43 -4.47 12.55
C ASN A 65 -5.07 -5.29 11.31
N LEU A 66 -3.81 -5.23 10.88
CA LEU A 66 -3.28 -6.09 9.82
C LEU A 66 -3.30 -7.56 10.22
N ASP A 67 -3.06 -7.86 11.50
CA ASP A 67 -3.15 -9.23 12.02
C ASP A 67 -4.59 -9.76 11.96
N LYS A 68 -5.58 -8.94 12.33
CA LYS A 68 -7.01 -9.26 12.20
C LYS A 68 -7.36 -9.51 10.72
N LEU A 69 -7.04 -8.57 9.82
CA LEU A 69 -7.29 -8.71 8.38
C LEU A 69 -6.67 -9.99 7.81
N ALA A 70 -5.45 -10.33 8.22
CA ALA A 70 -4.77 -11.53 7.77
C ALA A 70 -5.37 -12.82 8.35
N SER A 71 -5.95 -12.77 9.55
CA SER A 71 -6.62 -13.91 10.19
C SER A 71 -7.97 -14.24 9.56
N GLU A 72 -8.64 -13.23 9.00
CA GLU A 72 -9.92 -13.34 8.31
C GLU A 72 -9.76 -13.42 6.77
N GLY A 73 -8.53 -13.24 6.28
CA GLY A 73 -8.21 -13.17 4.86
C GLY A 73 -7.19 -14.22 4.39
N LEU A 74 -6.41 -13.86 3.36
CA LEU A 74 -5.36 -14.68 2.78
C LEU A 74 -3.99 -14.01 2.92
N ARG A 75 -2.99 -14.80 3.28
CA ARG A 75 -1.58 -14.39 3.33
C ARG A 75 -0.80 -15.04 2.18
N PHE A 76 0.13 -14.31 1.60
CA PHE A 76 0.95 -14.77 0.48
C PHE A 76 2.42 -14.82 0.91
N SER A 77 3.00 -16.02 0.96
CA SER A 77 4.44 -16.23 1.21
C SER A 77 5.28 -16.19 -0.07
N SER A 78 4.66 -16.00 -1.23
CA SER A 78 5.30 -15.97 -2.55
C SER A 78 4.64 -14.92 -3.46
N PHE A 79 4.76 -13.67 -3.03
CA PHE A 79 4.37 -12.48 -3.79
C PHE A 79 5.63 -11.66 -4.07
N TYR A 80 5.83 -11.23 -5.32
CA TYR A 80 7.07 -10.57 -5.75
C TYR A 80 6.79 -9.19 -6.33
N ASN A 81 7.65 -8.25 -5.98
CA ASN A 81 7.67 -6.89 -6.49
C ASN A 81 8.93 -6.65 -7.35
N CYS A 82 9.16 -5.42 -7.79
CA CYS A 82 10.29 -5.07 -8.67
C CYS A 82 11.52 -4.57 -7.89
N SER A 83 11.65 -4.87 -6.58
CA SER A 83 12.78 -4.52 -5.69
C SER A 83 13.09 -3.02 -5.49
N ARG A 84 12.29 -2.12 -6.08
CA ARG A 84 12.34 -0.68 -5.89
C ARG A 84 10.93 -0.10 -6.03
N CYS A 85 10.70 1.03 -5.37
CA CYS A 85 9.39 1.66 -5.29
C CYS A 85 8.78 2.03 -6.64
N CYS A 86 9.39 2.91 -7.45
CA CYS A 86 8.76 3.35 -8.70
C CYS A 86 8.58 2.25 -9.76
N PRO A 87 9.50 1.29 -9.96
CA PRO A 87 9.24 0.16 -10.85
C PRO A 87 8.09 -0.73 -10.35
N THR A 88 7.99 -1.00 -9.05
CA THR A 88 6.87 -1.77 -8.49
C THR A 88 5.55 -1.05 -8.68
N ARG A 89 5.50 0.25 -8.38
CA ARG A 89 4.29 1.07 -8.56
C ARG A 89 3.85 1.09 -10.02
N ALA A 90 4.78 1.21 -10.96
CA ALA A 90 4.46 1.13 -12.39
C ALA A 90 3.88 -0.24 -12.78
N SER A 91 4.42 -1.33 -12.24
CA SER A 91 3.88 -2.68 -12.47
C SER A 91 2.52 -2.90 -11.82
N LEU A 92 2.32 -2.46 -10.57
CA LEU A 92 1.03 -2.52 -9.89
C LEU A 92 -0.04 -1.77 -10.68
N LEU A 93 0.27 -0.54 -11.11
CA LEU A 93 -0.68 0.32 -11.81
C LEU A 93 -1.03 -0.23 -13.20
N THR A 94 -0.17 -0.97 -13.88
CA THR A 94 -0.38 -1.31 -15.31
C THR A 94 -0.51 -2.81 -15.60
N GLY A 95 -0.13 -3.68 -14.66
CA GLY A 95 -0.01 -5.12 -14.90
C GLY A 95 1.15 -5.51 -15.83
N LEU A 96 2.07 -4.58 -16.14
CA LEU A 96 3.20 -4.81 -17.03
C LEU A 96 4.54 -4.80 -16.27
N TYR A 97 5.55 -5.45 -16.83
CA TYR A 97 6.93 -5.25 -16.38
C TYR A 97 7.33 -3.77 -16.54
N PRO A 98 8.10 -3.19 -15.60
CA PRO A 98 8.35 -1.75 -15.55
C PRO A 98 9.11 -1.22 -16.79
N HIS A 99 9.92 -2.07 -17.42
CA HIS A 99 10.61 -1.79 -18.67
C HIS A 99 9.67 -1.48 -19.85
N LYS A 100 8.41 -1.95 -19.80
CA LYS A 100 7.39 -1.65 -20.82
C LYS A 100 6.63 -0.35 -20.55
N THR A 101 6.77 0.21 -19.35
CA THR A 101 5.98 1.36 -18.89
C THR A 101 6.77 2.67 -18.90
N GLY A 102 8.08 2.62 -19.18
CA GLY A 102 8.97 3.80 -19.11
C GLY A 102 9.68 3.96 -17.76
N ILE A 103 9.33 3.14 -16.77
CA ILE A 103 9.86 3.15 -15.39
C ILE A 103 10.81 1.97 -15.14
N GLY A 104 11.64 1.59 -16.11
CA GLY A 104 12.65 0.55 -15.95
C GLY A 104 13.76 0.87 -14.94
N PHE A 105 13.83 2.12 -14.46
CA PHE A 105 14.74 2.59 -13.42
C PHE A 105 14.10 3.75 -12.62
N MET A 106 14.82 4.31 -11.66
CA MET A 106 14.37 5.41 -10.79
C MET A 106 13.95 6.66 -11.58
N THR A 107 12.87 7.32 -11.16
CA THR A 107 12.34 8.55 -11.80
C THR A 107 13.29 9.75 -11.72
N ALA A 108 14.33 9.66 -10.88
CA ALA A 108 15.38 10.67 -10.80
C ALA A 108 16.30 10.71 -12.03
N VAL A 109 16.30 9.68 -12.89
CA VAL A 109 17.25 9.56 -14.02
C VAL A 109 16.53 9.14 -15.30
N ASP A 110 16.44 10.05 -16.28
CA ASP A 110 16.04 9.72 -17.66
C ASP A 110 17.26 9.22 -18.45
N ASN A 111 17.26 7.93 -18.82
CA ASN A 111 18.34 7.31 -19.58
C ASN A 111 18.13 7.39 -21.10
N GLY A 112 17.13 8.14 -21.58
CA GLY A 112 16.85 8.39 -22.99
C GLY A 112 16.20 7.24 -23.76
N LYS A 113 16.24 6.01 -23.23
CA LYS A 113 15.65 4.80 -23.85
C LYS A 113 14.15 4.69 -23.55
N PRO A 114 13.31 4.15 -24.45
CA PRO A 114 11.85 4.11 -24.27
C PRO A 114 11.35 3.51 -22.94
N GLY A 115 12.02 2.45 -22.45
CA GLY A 115 11.68 1.81 -21.18
C GLY A 115 12.26 2.48 -19.93
N TYR A 116 13.06 3.53 -20.08
CA TYR A 116 13.84 4.16 -19.00
C TYR A 116 13.76 5.70 -19.07
N ARG A 117 12.56 6.21 -19.35
CA ARG A 117 12.31 7.65 -19.50
C ARG A 117 12.06 8.36 -18.18
N ALA A 118 12.07 7.61 -17.07
CA ALA A 118 11.74 8.10 -15.73
C ALA A 118 10.30 8.61 -15.58
N ASP A 119 9.45 8.36 -16.58
CA ASP A 119 8.07 8.83 -16.63
C ASP A 119 7.18 7.72 -17.20
N LEU A 120 6.01 7.51 -16.59
CA LEU A 120 5.07 6.48 -17.01
C LEU A 120 4.50 6.85 -18.37
N ASN A 121 4.71 6.00 -19.37
CA ASN A 121 4.37 6.28 -20.75
C ASN A 121 2.85 6.16 -21.02
N ASN A 122 2.45 6.61 -22.21
CA ASN A 122 1.07 6.55 -22.71
C ASN A 122 0.82 5.31 -23.60
N ASN A 123 1.73 4.34 -23.61
CA ASN A 123 1.57 3.05 -24.29
C ASN A 123 1.02 1.96 -23.35
N CYS A 124 0.69 2.34 -22.11
CA CYS A 124 0.07 1.50 -21.12
C CYS A 124 -1.09 2.26 -20.46
N VAL A 125 -2.12 1.49 -20.06
CA VAL A 125 -3.24 2.01 -19.28
C VAL A 125 -3.06 1.61 -17.83
N THR A 126 -3.44 2.51 -16.93
CA THR A 126 -3.46 2.23 -15.49
C THR A 126 -4.73 1.49 -15.09
N ILE A 127 -4.69 0.80 -13.95
CA ILE A 127 -5.83 0.13 -13.33
C ILE A 127 -6.94 1.13 -13.02
N ALA A 128 -6.61 2.37 -12.66
CA ALA A 128 -7.59 3.43 -12.46
C ALA A 128 -8.29 3.83 -13.77
N GLU A 129 -7.56 3.99 -14.88
CA GLU A 129 -8.16 4.25 -16.20
C GLU A 129 -9.12 3.11 -16.62
N VAL A 130 -8.70 1.86 -16.39
CA VAL A 130 -9.52 0.68 -16.70
C VAL A 130 -10.77 0.61 -15.81
N LEU A 131 -10.62 0.70 -14.49
CA LEU A 131 -11.75 0.61 -13.55
C LEU A 131 -12.74 1.77 -13.71
N LYS A 132 -12.25 2.98 -13.99
CA LYS A 132 -13.09 4.13 -14.31
C LYS A 132 -13.96 3.89 -15.54
N SER A 133 -13.39 3.30 -16.61
CA SER A 133 -14.18 2.89 -17.78
C SER A 133 -15.20 1.79 -17.47
N GLY A 134 -14.94 0.99 -16.42
CA GLY A 134 -15.82 -0.04 -15.88
C GLY A 134 -16.89 0.48 -14.89
N GLY A 135 -16.99 1.79 -14.69
CA GLY A 135 -18.01 2.44 -13.84
C GLY A 135 -17.61 2.65 -12.38
N TYR A 136 -16.34 2.45 -12.02
CA TYR A 136 -15.85 2.76 -10.67
C TYR A 136 -15.56 4.25 -10.53
N SER A 137 -15.78 4.80 -9.33
CA SER A 137 -15.09 6.02 -8.91
C SER A 137 -13.67 5.68 -8.48
N THR A 138 -12.70 6.53 -8.81
CA THR A 138 -11.28 6.23 -8.57
C THR A 138 -10.62 7.28 -7.69
N TYR A 139 -10.02 6.84 -6.59
CA TYR A 139 -9.45 7.70 -5.56
C TYR A 139 -8.02 7.27 -5.23
N MET A 140 -7.18 8.24 -4.92
CA MET A 140 -5.82 7.97 -4.44
C MET A 140 -5.44 8.91 -3.31
N ALA A 141 -4.89 8.35 -2.23
CA ALA A 141 -4.28 9.09 -1.13
C ALA A 141 -2.83 8.60 -0.94
N GLY A 142 -1.84 9.47 -1.09
CA GLY A 142 -0.43 9.19 -0.81
C GLY A 142 0.53 9.29 -2.00
N LYS A 143 1.59 8.48 -1.99
CA LYS A 143 2.75 8.56 -2.89
C LYS A 143 2.46 8.02 -4.31
N TRP A 144 2.68 8.88 -5.31
CA TRP A 144 2.56 8.52 -6.73
C TRP A 144 3.82 7.88 -7.30
N HIS A 145 4.93 8.63 -7.32
CA HIS A 145 6.27 8.19 -7.68
C HIS A 145 6.43 7.47 -9.04
N VAL A 146 5.56 7.71 -10.02
CA VAL A 146 5.74 7.22 -11.39
C VAL A 146 5.82 8.36 -12.41
N SER A 147 6.09 9.58 -11.92
CA SER A 147 6.28 10.77 -12.74
C SER A 147 7.67 11.36 -12.59
N ARG A 148 8.24 11.79 -13.72
CA ARG A 148 9.48 12.57 -13.76
C ARG A 148 9.26 14.02 -13.32
N ASN A 149 8.13 14.61 -13.74
CA ASN A 149 7.87 16.03 -13.57
C ASN A 149 7.03 16.29 -12.32
N PHE A 150 7.57 17.09 -11.41
CA PHE A 150 6.93 17.54 -10.18
C PHE A 150 7.23 19.00 -9.88
N GLU A 151 7.80 19.74 -10.83
CA GLU A 151 8.01 21.19 -10.75
C GLU A 151 6.75 21.89 -11.28
N GLU A 152 6.39 23.03 -10.68
CA GLU A 152 5.13 23.72 -10.97
C GLU A 152 4.99 24.17 -12.43
N ASP A 153 6.11 24.58 -13.06
CA ASP A 153 6.18 25.04 -14.44
C ASP A 153 6.25 23.91 -15.47
N LYS A 154 6.25 22.64 -15.04
CA LYS A 154 6.37 21.48 -15.93
C LYS A 154 5.02 20.82 -16.19
N SER A 155 5.02 19.96 -17.21
CA SER A 155 3.83 19.20 -17.61
C SER A 155 3.40 18.22 -16.50
N LYS A 156 2.12 18.31 -16.11
CA LYS A 156 1.42 17.40 -15.19
C LYS A 156 0.75 16.22 -15.90
N HIS A 157 1.08 15.96 -17.17
CA HIS A 157 0.39 14.96 -18.00
C HIS A 157 0.37 13.53 -17.41
N ASN A 158 1.28 13.22 -16.50
CA ASN A 158 1.38 11.91 -15.87
C ASN A 158 1.04 11.94 -14.36
N TRP A 159 0.40 13.01 -13.87
CA TRP A 159 -0.08 13.06 -12.49
C TRP A 159 -1.33 12.17 -12.31
N PRO A 160 -1.68 11.78 -11.08
CA PRO A 160 -2.77 10.83 -10.82
C PRO A 160 -4.10 11.18 -11.51
N LYS A 161 -4.48 12.47 -11.53
CA LYS A 161 -5.72 12.91 -12.20
C LYS A 161 -5.72 12.71 -13.72
N GLN A 162 -4.55 12.78 -14.34
CA GLN A 162 -4.37 12.52 -15.76
C GLN A 162 -4.26 11.02 -16.05
N ARG A 163 -4.03 10.19 -15.01
CA ARG A 163 -3.86 8.73 -15.09
C ARG A 163 -4.99 8.00 -14.37
N GLY A 164 -6.22 8.48 -14.57
CA GLY A 164 -7.43 7.74 -14.25
C GLY A 164 -8.04 8.00 -12.88
N PHE A 165 -7.40 8.73 -11.97
CA PHE A 165 -7.97 9.03 -10.65
C PHE A 165 -8.88 10.27 -10.67
N ASP A 166 -10.11 10.14 -10.16
CA ASP A 166 -11.05 11.26 -10.02
C ASP A 166 -10.61 12.25 -8.95
N LYS A 167 -10.15 11.72 -7.80
CA LYS A 167 -9.61 12.50 -6.68
C LYS A 167 -8.21 12.01 -6.33
N PHE A 168 -7.34 12.95 -5.98
CA PHE A 168 -5.99 12.68 -5.54
C PHE A 168 -5.61 13.61 -4.40
N TYR A 169 -4.97 13.06 -3.39
CA TYR A 169 -4.25 13.79 -2.36
C TYR A 169 -2.92 13.09 -2.12
N GLY A 170 -1.81 13.80 -2.04
CA GLY A 170 -0.53 13.21 -1.65
C GLY A 170 0.67 13.79 -2.38
N THR A 171 1.69 12.98 -2.61
CA THR A 171 3.00 13.43 -3.09
C THR A 171 3.35 12.84 -4.45
N ILE A 172 4.03 13.63 -5.28
CA ILE A 172 4.47 13.20 -6.62
C ILE A 172 5.83 12.49 -6.57
N ILE A 173 6.69 12.92 -5.63
CA ILE A 173 8.10 12.52 -5.50
C ILE A 173 8.32 11.19 -4.78
N ALA A 174 9.59 10.78 -4.70
CA ALA A 174 10.04 9.52 -4.14
C ALA A 174 9.90 9.42 -2.62
N ALA A 175 10.25 10.48 -1.90
CA ALA A 175 10.40 10.49 -0.45
C ALA A 175 10.37 11.94 0.04
N GLY A 176 10.30 12.14 1.35
CA GLY A 176 10.30 13.47 1.94
C GLY A 176 9.76 13.45 3.36
N SER A 177 9.73 14.62 3.99
CA SER A 177 9.28 14.76 5.38
C SER A 177 7.86 14.21 5.58
N GLN A 178 7.67 13.46 6.67
CA GLN A 178 6.32 13.15 7.18
C GLN A 178 5.64 14.36 7.84
N TRP A 179 6.36 15.44 8.17
CA TRP A 179 5.80 16.63 8.82
C TRP A 179 5.60 17.80 7.85
N ASP A 180 6.35 17.81 6.75
CA ASP A 180 6.36 18.89 5.76
C ASP A 180 6.69 18.37 4.34
N PRO A 181 5.74 17.67 3.68
CA PRO A 181 6.02 17.00 2.41
C PRO A 181 6.14 18.00 1.25
N LEU A 182 7.33 18.10 0.64
CA LEU A 182 7.65 19.11 -0.39
C LEU A 182 6.68 19.17 -1.59
N THR A 183 6.12 18.04 -2.01
CA THR A 183 5.21 18.00 -3.17
C THR A 183 3.82 17.55 -2.77
N LEU A 184 3.36 17.98 -1.60
CA LEU A 184 1.99 17.75 -1.19
C LEU A 184 1.04 18.46 -2.17
N VAL A 185 0.11 17.68 -2.71
CA VAL A 185 -0.81 18.09 -3.78
C VAL A 185 -2.20 17.61 -3.45
N GLU A 186 -3.20 18.47 -3.68
CA GLU A 186 -4.60 18.06 -3.80
C GLU A 186 -5.09 18.31 -5.22
N GLY A 187 -5.55 17.23 -5.86
CA GLY A 187 -5.85 17.18 -7.28
C GLY A 187 -4.61 17.46 -8.13
N ASN A 188 -4.48 18.70 -8.60
CA ASN A 188 -3.32 19.16 -9.38
C ASN A 188 -2.68 20.44 -8.80
N ASN A 189 -3.09 20.85 -7.60
CA ASN A 189 -2.61 22.06 -6.94
C ASN A 189 -1.68 21.69 -5.79
N TYR A 190 -0.54 22.35 -5.69
CA TYR A 190 0.28 22.26 -4.49
C TYR A 190 -0.48 22.85 -3.31
N ILE A 191 -0.33 22.21 -2.16
CA ILE A 191 -0.91 22.66 -0.90
C ILE A 191 0.15 22.55 0.19
N GLU A 192 -0.01 23.34 1.24
CA GLU A 192 0.84 23.28 2.43
C GLU A 192 0.18 22.41 3.50
N PRO A 193 0.95 21.83 4.43
CA PRO A 193 0.36 21.12 5.55
C PRO A 193 -0.51 22.05 6.42
N GLU A 194 -1.75 21.63 6.68
CA GLU A 194 -2.83 22.47 7.23
C GLU A 194 -2.53 23.02 8.63
N THR A 195 -1.72 22.32 9.42
CA THR A 195 -1.39 22.66 10.81
C THR A 195 0.10 22.47 11.08
N GLU A 196 0.58 23.03 12.20
CA GLU A 196 1.94 22.77 12.70
C GLU A 196 2.11 21.32 13.20
N ASP A 197 1.01 20.70 13.66
CA ASP A 197 0.98 19.32 14.15
C ASP A 197 0.70 18.28 13.04
N PHE A 198 0.85 18.68 11.78
CA PHE A 198 0.57 17.82 10.63
C PHE A 198 1.50 16.59 10.61
N TYR A 199 0.92 15.41 10.35
CA TYR A 199 1.68 14.19 10.10
C TYR A 199 1.11 13.44 8.89
N TYR A 200 1.94 13.17 7.89
CA TYR A 200 1.49 12.77 6.56
C TYR A 200 0.86 11.38 6.53
N THR A 201 1.31 10.44 7.37
CA THR A 201 0.68 9.11 7.49
C THR A 201 -0.76 9.22 8.01
N GLU A 202 -1.04 10.14 8.94
CA GLU A 202 -2.39 10.46 9.40
C GLU A 202 -3.19 11.10 8.26
N ALA A 203 -2.62 12.11 7.61
CA ALA A 203 -3.32 12.84 6.54
C ALA A 203 -3.70 11.95 5.34
N ILE A 204 -2.86 10.99 4.95
CA ILE A 204 -3.19 9.98 3.94
C ILE A 204 -4.43 9.17 4.36
N THR A 205 -4.45 8.71 5.62
CA THR A 205 -5.57 7.94 6.18
C THR A 205 -6.83 8.79 6.24
N ASP A 206 -6.72 10.03 6.72
CA ASP A 206 -7.86 10.94 6.86
C ASP A 206 -8.49 11.26 5.49
N LYS A 207 -7.67 11.42 4.44
CA LYS A 207 -8.21 11.61 3.09
C LYS A 207 -8.83 10.34 2.52
N ALA A 208 -8.24 9.17 2.78
CA ALA A 208 -8.85 7.90 2.41
C ALA A 208 -10.26 7.75 3.04
N ILE A 209 -10.38 8.03 4.34
CA ILE A 209 -11.65 8.07 5.08
C ILE A 209 -12.61 9.09 4.48
N GLN A 210 -12.18 10.33 4.25
CA GLN A 210 -13.02 11.37 3.66
C GLN A 210 -13.54 10.97 2.26
N TYR A 211 -12.73 10.28 1.46
CA TYR A 211 -13.17 9.77 0.16
C TYR A 211 -14.22 8.68 0.29
N ILE A 212 -14.11 7.77 1.26
CA ILE A 212 -15.11 6.73 1.55
C ILE A 212 -16.39 7.33 2.11
N GLU A 213 -16.30 8.29 3.04
CA GLU A 213 -17.46 8.95 3.65
C GLU A 213 -18.27 9.75 2.63
N GLY A 214 -17.58 10.48 1.76
CA GLY A 214 -18.18 11.26 0.69
C GLY A 214 -18.53 10.46 -0.57
N HIS A 215 -18.40 9.14 -0.55
CA HIS A 215 -18.75 8.26 -1.66
C HIS A 215 -20.19 7.79 -1.54
N ASP A 216 -20.93 7.91 -2.64
CA ASP A 216 -22.29 7.36 -2.76
C ASP A 216 -22.23 5.91 -3.20
N SER A 217 -22.24 5.00 -2.21
CA SER A 217 -22.14 3.56 -2.41
C SER A 217 -23.37 2.93 -3.08
N GLU A 218 -24.49 3.65 -3.21
CA GLU A 218 -25.70 3.12 -3.86
C GLU A 218 -25.63 3.23 -5.40
N GLU A 219 -24.78 4.13 -5.93
CA GLU A 219 -24.68 4.35 -7.38
C GLU A 219 -23.53 3.56 -8.04
N LYS A 220 -22.34 3.54 -7.43
CA LYS A 220 -21.10 3.04 -8.06
C LYS A 220 -20.20 2.38 -7.03
N PRO A 221 -19.41 1.35 -7.38
CA PRO A 221 -18.31 0.91 -6.54
C PRO A 221 -17.13 1.90 -6.63
N PHE A 222 -16.21 1.85 -5.66
CA PHE A 222 -14.98 2.63 -5.71
C PHE A 222 -13.70 1.79 -5.77
N PHE A 223 -12.67 2.37 -6.39
CA PHE A 223 -11.29 1.93 -6.28
C PHE A 223 -10.50 2.99 -5.53
N LEU A 224 -9.91 2.62 -4.40
CA LEU A 224 -9.11 3.50 -3.56
C LEU A 224 -7.70 2.94 -3.42
N TYR A 225 -6.72 3.74 -3.83
CA TYR A 225 -5.30 3.44 -3.67
C TYR A 225 -4.72 4.29 -2.52
N VAL A 226 -4.46 3.64 -1.39
CA VAL A 226 -3.86 4.25 -0.18
C VAL A 226 -2.36 3.91 -0.18
N ALA A 227 -1.53 4.85 -0.58
CA ALA A 227 -0.11 4.63 -0.83
C ALA A 227 0.75 5.38 0.19
N HIS A 228 0.93 4.80 1.37
CA HIS A 228 1.79 5.39 2.41
C HIS A 228 3.24 5.53 1.94
N THR A 229 3.92 6.55 2.47
CA THR A 229 5.37 6.72 2.40
C THR A 229 6.07 6.10 3.61
N ALA A 230 5.34 5.75 4.67
CA ALA A 230 5.92 5.01 5.79
C ALA A 230 6.06 3.52 5.45
N PRO A 231 7.08 2.82 6.00
CA PRO A 231 8.11 3.31 6.93
C PRO A 231 9.41 3.82 6.27
N HIS A 232 9.40 4.19 4.97
CA HIS A 232 10.55 4.77 4.27
C HIS A 232 11.10 6.00 5.00
N TRP A 233 12.38 6.28 4.80
CA TRP A 233 13.05 7.45 5.35
C TRP A 233 12.46 8.79 4.83
N PRO A 234 12.62 9.89 5.57
CA PRO A 234 13.25 10.00 6.89
C PRO A 234 12.41 9.31 7.98
N LEU A 235 13.10 8.74 8.98
CA LEU A 235 12.46 8.15 10.16
C LEU A 235 11.85 9.23 11.04
N HIS A 236 10.58 9.50 10.78
CA HIS A 236 9.75 10.46 11.47
C HIS A 236 8.57 9.72 12.08
N ALA A 237 8.30 9.89 13.37
CA ALA A 237 7.14 9.29 14.02
C ALA A 237 6.73 10.10 15.25
N ARG A 238 5.46 9.97 15.65
CA ARG A 238 4.95 10.54 16.90
C ARG A 238 5.75 10.02 18.09
N ASP A 239 6.24 10.92 18.94
CA ASP A 239 7.02 10.58 20.14
C ASP A 239 6.27 9.60 21.07
N SER A 240 4.94 9.73 21.17
CA SER A 240 4.09 8.82 21.94
C SER A 240 4.15 7.37 21.43
N LEU A 241 4.23 7.17 20.11
CA LEU A 241 4.36 5.84 19.51
C LEU A 241 5.78 5.30 19.64
N ILE A 242 6.81 6.14 19.44
CA ILE A 242 8.22 5.75 19.65
C ILE A 242 8.41 5.20 21.08
N GLN A 243 7.80 5.86 22.07
CA GLN A 243 7.91 5.46 23.47
C GLN A 243 7.31 4.08 23.77
N LYS A 244 6.36 3.56 22.96
CA LYS A 244 5.86 2.18 23.09
C LYS A 244 6.95 1.14 22.82
N TYR A 245 7.92 1.46 21.97
CA TYR A 245 8.95 0.54 21.50
C TYR A 245 10.26 0.64 22.28
N ARG A 246 10.37 1.56 23.24
CA ARG A 246 11.61 1.80 23.99
C ARG A 246 12.19 0.52 24.61
N GLY A 247 13.40 0.16 24.22
CA GLY A 247 14.10 -1.04 24.69
C GLY A 247 13.74 -2.34 23.96
N ARG A 248 12.71 -2.35 23.10
CA ARG A 248 12.21 -3.58 22.46
C ARG A 248 13.26 -4.23 21.55
N PHE A 249 14.20 -3.44 21.02
CA PHE A 249 15.22 -3.88 20.07
C PHE A 249 16.63 -4.00 20.68
N ALA A 250 16.77 -3.98 22.00
CA ALA A 250 18.07 -4.00 22.70
C ALA A 250 18.93 -5.25 22.41
N ALA A 251 18.29 -6.35 22.03
CA ALA A 251 18.97 -7.60 21.67
C ALA A 251 19.63 -7.57 20.28
N GLY A 252 19.36 -6.52 19.48
CA GLY A 252 19.96 -6.31 18.17
C GLY A 252 19.40 -7.17 17.03
N TRP A 253 19.78 -6.80 15.80
CA TRP A 253 19.34 -7.45 14.56
C TRP A 253 19.76 -8.92 14.43
N ASP A 254 20.93 -9.30 14.96
CA ASP A 254 21.40 -10.69 14.94
C ASP A 254 20.47 -11.59 15.75
N THR A 255 19.95 -11.11 16.88
CA THR A 255 18.94 -11.84 17.65
C THR A 255 17.57 -11.75 16.98
N LEU A 256 17.21 -10.57 16.47
CA LEU A 256 15.90 -10.30 15.87
C LEU A 256 15.61 -11.21 14.68
N ARG A 257 16.59 -11.39 13.77
CA ARG A 257 16.46 -12.27 12.61
C ARG A 257 16.18 -13.73 13.01
N GLU A 258 16.83 -14.21 14.07
CA GLU A 258 16.61 -15.56 14.57
C GLU A 258 15.22 -15.72 15.16
N GLN A 259 14.75 -14.71 15.90
CA GLN A 259 13.42 -14.71 16.49
C GLN A 259 12.34 -14.67 15.41
N ARG A 260 12.47 -13.79 14.40
CA ARG A 260 11.56 -13.70 13.26
C ARG A 260 11.51 -15.00 12.48
N TRP A 261 12.67 -15.59 12.16
CA TRP A 261 12.74 -16.91 11.52
C TRP A 261 12.02 -18.00 12.31
N LYS A 262 12.23 -18.08 13.63
CA LYS A 262 11.52 -19.05 14.50
C LYS A 262 10.01 -18.82 14.49
N ARG A 263 9.54 -17.57 14.52
CA ARG A 263 8.10 -17.22 14.49
C ARG A 263 7.47 -17.53 13.13
N LEU A 264 8.15 -17.21 12.03
CA LEU A 264 7.71 -17.55 10.67
C LEU A 264 7.52 -19.06 10.47
N LYS A 265 8.42 -19.88 11.00
CA LYS A 265 8.27 -21.35 11.02
C LYS A 265 7.09 -21.79 11.86
N LYS A 266 6.99 -21.28 13.10
CA LYS A 266 5.87 -21.58 14.00
C LYS A 266 4.50 -21.23 13.40
N GLN A 267 4.43 -20.17 12.60
CA GLN A 267 3.21 -19.73 11.91
C GLN A 267 2.94 -20.48 10.59
N GLY A 268 3.83 -21.40 10.17
CA GLY A 268 3.69 -22.17 8.93
C GLY A 268 3.93 -21.37 7.64
N ILE A 269 4.49 -20.16 7.75
CA ILE A 269 4.83 -19.32 6.58
C ILE A 269 6.10 -19.85 5.91
N LEU A 270 7.07 -20.27 6.72
CA LEU A 270 8.26 -20.98 6.27
C LEU A 270 8.15 -22.47 6.60
N ASN A 271 8.64 -23.31 5.70
CA ASN A 271 8.74 -24.74 5.93
C ASN A 271 9.70 -25.07 7.07
N GLU A 272 9.46 -26.18 7.77
CA GLU A 272 10.29 -26.63 8.90
C GLU A 272 11.75 -26.89 8.51
N THR A 273 12.02 -27.18 7.25
CA THR A 273 13.36 -27.43 6.70
C THR A 273 14.07 -26.15 6.23
N THR A 274 13.40 -24.99 6.25
CA THR A 274 14.00 -23.72 5.81
C THR A 274 15.03 -23.27 6.83
N ASN A 275 16.30 -23.22 6.40
CA ASN A 275 17.40 -22.69 7.20
C ASN A 275 17.43 -21.17 7.16
N LEU A 276 17.81 -20.54 8.27
CA LEU A 276 18.13 -19.13 8.31
C LEU A 276 19.31 -18.85 7.37
N SER A 277 19.21 -17.78 6.57
CA SER A 277 20.28 -17.37 5.66
C SER A 277 21.57 -17.05 6.44
N LYS A 278 22.71 -16.95 5.75
CA LYS A 278 23.91 -16.36 6.39
C LYS A 278 23.68 -14.85 6.54
N ARG A 279 24.29 -14.25 7.58
CA ARG A 279 24.34 -12.78 7.67
C ARG A 279 25.11 -12.24 6.47
N ASP A 280 24.65 -11.14 5.91
CA ASP A 280 25.38 -10.45 4.86
C ASP A 280 26.71 -9.93 5.43
N PRO A 281 27.85 -10.21 4.77
CA PRO A 281 29.16 -9.76 5.23
C PRO A 281 29.31 -8.23 5.25
N ALA A 282 28.48 -7.48 4.53
CA ALA A 282 28.43 -6.03 4.61
C ALA A 282 27.86 -5.55 5.95
N VAL A 283 27.10 -6.39 6.67
CA VAL A 283 26.45 -6.10 7.96
C VAL A 283 27.38 -6.38 9.15
N PRO A 284 27.78 -5.37 9.95
CA PRO A 284 28.48 -5.60 11.19
C PRO A 284 27.60 -6.43 12.13
N SER A 285 28.25 -7.23 12.98
CA SER A 285 27.52 -7.89 14.06
C SER A 285 26.96 -6.86 15.05
N TRP A 286 25.83 -7.18 15.66
CA TRP A 286 25.32 -6.35 16.76
C TRP A 286 26.36 -6.17 17.87
N GLU A 287 27.08 -7.25 18.20
CA GLU A 287 28.12 -7.22 19.22
C GLU A 287 29.22 -6.20 18.92
N SER A 288 29.60 -6.04 17.65
CA SER A 288 30.64 -5.07 17.23
C SER A 288 30.18 -3.61 17.21
N ILE A 289 28.89 -3.33 17.39
CA ILE A 289 28.38 -1.96 17.41
C ILE A 289 28.74 -1.27 18.72
N GLU A 290 29.33 -0.09 18.64
CA GLU A 290 29.59 0.75 19.81
C GLU A 290 28.32 1.48 20.26
N GLN A 291 27.57 2.06 19.32
CA GLN A 291 26.42 2.94 19.58
C GLN A 291 25.08 2.17 19.60
N LYS A 292 25.03 1.04 20.32
CA LYS A 292 23.86 0.14 20.36
C LYS A 292 22.54 0.85 20.72
N ASN A 293 22.58 1.77 21.68
CA ASN A 293 21.39 2.52 22.09
C ASN A 293 20.84 3.41 20.97
N TRP A 294 21.73 3.98 20.15
CA TRP A 294 21.31 4.81 19.03
C TRP A 294 20.72 3.96 17.90
N GLU A 295 21.37 2.85 17.53
CA GLU A 295 20.82 1.92 16.53
C GLU A 295 19.45 1.37 16.95
N GLN A 296 19.32 0.97 18.22
CA GLN A 296 18.05 0.56 18.78
C GLN A 296 16.98 1.66 18.62
N SER A 297 17.33 2.92 18.91
CA SER A 297 16.38 4.03 18.81
C SER A 297 15.87 4.26 17.38
N ARG A 298 16.71 4.02 16.36
CA ARG A 298 16.27 4.06 14.94
C ARG A 298 15.18 3.02 14.70
N PHE A 299 15.34 1.83 15.27
CA PHE A 299 14.38 0.74 15.11
C PHE A 299 13.06 1.02 15.84
N GLU A 300 13.12 1.72 16.97
CA GLU A 300 11.94 2.18 17.69
C GLU A 300 11.12 3.18 16.87
N VAL A 301 11.79 4.11 16.16
CA VAL A 301 11.11 5.06 15.27
C VAL A 301 10.49 4.34 14.08
N PHE A 302 11.24 3.45 13.41
CA PHE A 302 10.72 2.65 12.31
C PHE A 302 9.50 1.80 12.71
N ALA A 303 9.57 1.13 13.87
CA ALA A 303 8.46 0.35 14.39
C ALA A 303 7.23 1.23 14.69
N ALA A 304 7.45 2.43 15.25
CA ALA A 304 6.39 3.39 15.46
C ALA A 304 5.74 3.88 14.16
N MET A 305 6.49 3.99 13.05
CA MET A 305 5.92 4.32 11.74
C MET A 305 4.99 3.22 11.21
N ILE A 306 5.39 1.94 11.33
CA ILE A 306 4.58 0.80 10.92
C ILE A 306 3.32 0.68 11.79
N ASP A 307 3.46 0.80 13.11
CA ASP A 307 2.34 0.83 14.06
C ASP A 307 1.33 1.93 13.68
N HIS A 308 1.81 3.10 13.28
CA HIS A 308 0.95 4.19 12.84
C HIS A 308 0.17 3.84 11.56
N VAL A 309 0.83 3.21 10.58
CA VAL A 309 0.12 2.72 9.37
C VAL A 309 -0.95 1.71 9.76
N ASP A 310 -0.66 0.77 10.65
CA ASP A 310 -1.63 -0.22 11.13
C ASP A 310 -2.86 0.42 11.78
N GLN A 311 -2.66 1.44 12.62
CA GLN A 311 -3.76 2.22 13.20
C GLN A 311 -4.62 2.89 12.11
N GLY A 312 -3.99 3.44 11.08
CA GLY A 312 -4.69 4.04 9.95
C GLY A 312 -5.52 3.01 9.15
N VAL A 313 -4.96 1.83 8.92
CA VAL A 313 -5.69 0.71 8.31
C VAL A 313 -6.88 0.29 9.17
N GLY A 314 -6.72 0.20 10.49
CA GLY A 314 -7.80 -0.06 11.44
C GLY A 314 -8.95 0.94 11.29
N ARG A 315 -8.66 2.24 11.27
CA ARG A 315 -9.68 3.29 11.07
C ARG A 315 -10.42 3.16 9.74
N ILE A 316 -9.75 2.77 8.66
CA ILE A 316 -10.39 2.54 7.36
C ILE A 316 -11.32 1.32 7.45
N VAL A 317 -10.86 0.21 8.04
CA VAL A 317 -11.66 -1.02 8.21
C VAL A 317 -12.89 -0.76 9.08
N ASP A 318 -12.72 -0.07 10.22
CA ASP A 318 -13.80 0.30 11.14
C ASP A 318 -14.88 1.12 10.44
N LEU A 319 -14.48 2.03 9.55
CA LEU A 319 -15.42 2.82 8.74
C LEU A 319 -16.21 1.92 7.77
N LEU A 320 -15.55 0.97 7.09
CA LEU A 320 -16.21 0.03 6.19
C LEU A 320 -17.20 -0.88 6.94
N GLU A 321 -16.82 -1.35 8.12
CA GLU A 321 -17.70 -2.12 9.03
C GLU A 321 -18.91 -1.26 9.44
N THR A 322 -18.67 -0.02 9.88
CA THR A 322 -19.72 0.93 10.30
C THR A 322 -20.69 1.25 9.16
N LYS A 323 -20.21 1.35 7.92
CA LYS A 323 -21.04 1.58 6.72
C LYS A 323 -21.69 0.30 6.19
N GLY A 324 -21.37 -0.88 6.74
CA GLY A 324 -21.93 -2.16 6.32
C GLY A 324 -21.46 -2.61 4.93
N ILE A 325 -20.30 -2.14 4.47
CA ILE A 325 -19.78 -2.43 3.11
C ILE A 325 -18.49 -3.27 3.12
N ILE A 326 -17.98 -3.65 4.30
CA ILE A 326 -16.75 -4.45 4.44
C ILE A 326 -16.82 -5.77 3.67
N ASP A 327 -17.94 -6.50 3.74
CA ASP A 327 -18.11 -7.81 3.09
C ASP A 327 -18.12 -7.73 1.56
N ASN A 328 -18.42 -6.54 1.00
CA ASN A 328 -18.36 -6.27 -0.43
C ASN A 328 -17.16 -5.37 -0.80
N THR A 329 -16.08 -5.41 -0.02
CA THR A 329 -14.85 -4.65 -0.27
C THR A 329 -13.63 -5.58 -0.29
N LEU A 330 -12.93 -5.65 -1.42
CA LEU A 330 -11.65 -6.33 -1.53
C LEU A 330 -10.54 -5.41 -1.00
N ILE A 331 -9.87 -5.82 0.08
CA ILE A 331 -8.73 -5.11 0.64
C ILE A 331 -7.44 -5.88 0.34
N LEU A 332 -6.47 -5.20 -0.26
CA LEU A 332 -5.14 -5.71 -0.54
C LEU A 332 -4.11 -4.87 0.21
N PHE A 333 -3.27 -5.51 1.02
CA PHE A 333 -2.15 -4.86 1.71
C PHE A 333 -0.82 -5.41 1.19
N LEU A 334 0.13 -4.54 0.84
CA LEU A 334 1.42 -4.93 0.30
C LEU A 334 2.51 -3.88 0.55
N SER A 335 3.78 -4.32 0.56
CA SER A 335 4.96 -3.45 0.47
C SER A 335 5.47 -3.38 -0.96
N ASP A 336 6.02 -2.24 -1.38
CA ASP A 336 6.51 -2.04 -2.75
C ASP A 336 7.91 -2.61 -3.03
N ASN A 337 8.71 -2.83 -2.00
CA ASN A 337 9.95 -3.60 -2.02
C ASN A 337 10.25 -4.23 -0.65
N GLY A 338 11.41 -4.86 -0.50
CA GLY A 338 11.88 -5.30 0.83
C GLY A 338 12.29 -4.10 1.70
N GLY A 339 12.70 -4.37 2.94
CA GLY A 339 13.24 -3.36 3.86
C GLY A 339 14.34 -2.52 3.23
N ASP A 340 14.36 -1.23 3.54
CA ASP A 340 15.40 -0.34 3.02
C ASP A 340 16.79 -0.82 3.44
N MET A 341 17.73 -0.63 2.51
CA MET A 341 19.12 -1.04 2.58
C MET A 341 20.07 0.17 2.43
N LEU A 342 19.54 1.39 2.35
CA LEU A 342 20.34 2.59 2.12
C LEU A 342 20.82 3.19 3.45
N GLU A 343 22.15 3.22 3.61
CA GLU A 343 22.80 4.00 4.66
C GLU A 343 23.14 5.41 4.17
N HIS A 344 23.11 6.33 5.14
CA HIS A 344 23.40 7.71 4.91
C HIS A 344 24.42 8.32 5.88
N PRO A 345 25.69 7.87 5.87
CA PRO A 345 26.65 8.22 6.91
C PRO A 345 27.05 9.69 6.78
N ASP A 346 27.12 10.40 7.92
CA ASP A 346 27.50 11.82 8.00
C ASP A 346 26.67 12.74 7.07
N GLY A 347 25.43 12.36 6.81
CA GLY A 347 24.54 13.11 5.94
C GLY A 347 24.73 12.83 4.46
N TYR A 348 25.58 11.90 4.02
CA TYR A 348 25.75 11.52 2.61
C TYR A 348 24.85 10.37 2.22
N ILE A 349 24.31 10.32 1.00
CA ILE A 349 23.62 9.11 0.51
C ILE A 349 24.62 8.16 -0.12
N GLY A 350 24.89 7.03 0.54
CA GLY A 350 25.72 5.91 0.08
C GLY A 350 26.53 6.15 -1.21
N ALA A 351 26.28 5.36 -2.25
CA ALA A 351 27.05 5.33 -3.50
C ALA A 351 27.12 6.66 -4.29
N THR A 352 26.36 7.68 -3.91
CA THR A 352 26.34 8.97 -4.63
C THR A 352 27.37 9.97 -4.11
N GLY A 353 27.83 9.81 -2.87
CA GLY A 353 28.72 10.79 -2.22
C GLY A 353 28.13 12.20 -2.14
N LYS A 354 26.80 12.35 -2.25
CA LYS A 354 26.11 13.64 -2.13
C LYS A 354 25.36 13.74 -0.80
N PRO A 355 25.42 14.90 -0.11
CA PRO A 355 24.67 15.09 1.12
C PRO A 355 23.14 15.11 0.93
N TRP A 356 22.41 14.60 1.91
CA TRP A 356 20.96 14.67 2.09
C TRP A 356 20.46 16.09 1.97
N ALA A 357 21.14 17.04 2.61
CA ALA A 357 20.81 18.46 2.54
C ALA A 357 20.77 19.04 1.10
N TYR A 358 21.37 18.34 0.13
CA TYR A 358 21.33 18.71 -1.29
C TYR A 358 20.42 17.79 -2.12
N MET A 359 19.76 16.80 -1.50
CA MET A 359 18.62 16.16 -2.13
C MET A 359 17.51 17.17 -2.30
N ARG A 360 16.81 17.05 -3.42
CA ARG A 360 15.59 17.80 -3.64
C ARG A 360 14.50 17.53 -2.61
N TYR A 361 14.63 16.53 -1.73
CA TYR A 361 13.55 16.06 -0.84
C TYR A 361 13.80 16.36 0.65
N VAL A 362 14.95 16.93 0.99
CA VAL A 362 15.35 17.24 2.37
C VAL A 362 15.56 18.75 2.47
N PRO A 363 14.74 19.47 3.24
CA PRO A 363 14.91 20.91 3.40
C PRO A 363 16.12 21.23 4.30
N LEU A 364 16.65 22.45 4.17
CA LEU A 364 17.72 22.95 5.04
C LEU A 364 17.22 23.38 6.42
N PHE A 365 15.95 23.79 6.49
CA PHE A 365 15.29 24.28 7.70
C PHE A 365 13.88 23.68 7.78
N THR A 366 13.39 23.46 9.00
CA THR A 366 11.99 23.14 9.28
C THR A 366 11.10 24.37 9.02
N ARG A 367 9.78 24.18 9.00
CA ARG A 367 8.80 25.26 8.82
C ARG A 367 8.95 26.40 9.84
N ASP A 368 9.38 26.08 11.06
CA ASP A 368 9.63 27.04 12.14
C ASP A 368 11.05 27.65 12.12
N GLY A 369 11.87 27.29 11.13
CA GLY A 369 13.21 27.86 10.91
C GLY A 369 14.34 27.18 11.70
N ARG A 370 14.10 26.09 12.44
CA ARG A 370 15.19 25.30 13.04
C ARG A 370 16.03 24.63 11.94
N PRO A 371 17.35 24.50 12.12
CA PRO A 371 18.19 23.79 11.17
C PRO A 371 17.83 22.30 11.14
N VAL A 372 17.76 21.75 9.93
CA VAL A 372 17.62 20.31 9.73
C VAL A 372 18.97 19.62 9.91
N ILE A 373 18.97 18.54 10.68
CA ILE A 373 20.08 17.63 10.86
C ILE A 373 19.82 16.42 9.95
N ALA A 374 20.55 16.32 8.85
CA ALA A 374 20.39 15.24 7.90
C ALA A 374 21.56 14.25 7.98
N GLY A 375 21.24 12.96 7.97
CA GLY A 375 22.18 11.85 8.07
C GLY A 375 21.91 10.88 9.20
N ASP A 376 22.50 9.70 9.05
CA ASP A 376 22.59 8.67 10.06
C ASP A 376 23.74 9.04 11.02
N ILE A 377 23.51 10.02 11.90
CA ILE A 377 24.53 10.56 12.83
C ILE A 377 24.37 9.96 14.23
N PRO A 378 25.33 9.14 14.71
CA PRO A 378 25.24 8.54 16.03
C PRO A 378 25.02 9.53 17.17
N GLY A 379 24.07 9.22 18.05
CA GLY A 379 23.70 10.06 19.19
C GLY A 379 22.64 11.13 18.90
N ILE A 380 22.29 11.37 17.63
CA ILE A 380 21.17 12.25 17.28
C ILE A 380 19.86 11.45 17.34
N LYS A 381 18.95 11.84 18.23
CA LYS A 381 17.61 11.24 18.33
C LYS A 381 16.84 11.48 17.02
N LEU A 382 16.28 10.44 16.41
CA LEU A 382 15.40 10.53 15.25
C LEU A 382 13.91 10.64 15.67
N GLY A 383 13.03 10.83 14.70
CA GLY A 383 11.58 10.89 14.88
C GLY A 383 10.98 12.29 14.72
N ALA A 384 11.74 13.33 15.06
CA ALA A 384 11.29 14.72 14.99
C ALA A 384 11.36 15.29 13.57
N ASP A 385 10.77 16.47 13.38
CA ASP A 385 10.68 17.18 12.10
C ASP A 385 11.99 17.78 11.59
N ASN A 386 12.99 17.91 12.44
CA ASN A 386 14.30 18.45 12.10
C ASN A 386 15.40 17.38 11.98
N THR A 387 15.07 16.09 12.03
CA THR A 387 16.05 14.99 12.03
C THR A 387 15.77 14.00 10.92
N TYR A 388 16.65 13.95 9.93
CA TYR A 388 16.45 13.19 8.70
C TYR A 388 17.48 12.06 8.62
N GLY A 389 17.12 10.90 9.17
CA GLY A 389 17.90 9.67 9.09
C GLY A 389 17.07 8.52 8.51
N GLY A 390 17.74 7.43 8.15
CA GLY A 390 17.12 6.19 7.69
C GLY A 390 17.28 5.05 8.70
N VAL A 391 16.78 3.87 8.35
CA VAL A 391 17.23 2.60 8.92
C VAL A 391 18.27 1.98 7.98
N TRP A 392 19.33 1.42 8.55
CA TRP A 392 20.42 0.83 7.80
C TRP A 392 20.04 -0.55 7.24
N ASN A 393 20.96 -1.15 6.47
CA ASN A 393 20.93 -2.53 5.94
C ASN A 393 20.41 -3.61 6.94
N GLU A 394 20.52 -3.41 8.26
CA GLU A 394 20.27 -4.44 9.27
C GLU A 394 18.81 -4.81 9.37
N MET A 395 17.90 -3.88 9.09
CA MET A 395 16.47 -4.18 9.03
C MET A 395 16.13 -5.05 7.84
N GLY A 396 16.60 -4.69 6.64
CA GLY A 396 16.48 -5.54 5.45
C GLY A 396 17.07 -6.94 5.67
N HIS A 397 18.14 -7.07 6.45
CA HIS A 397 18.77 -8.36 6.78
C HIS A 397 18.16 -9.10 7.98
N ALA A 398 17.38 -8.42 8.82
CA ALA A 398 16.62 -9.04 9.91
C ALA A 398 15.30 -9.66 9.43
N GLN A 399 14.90 -9.39 8.17
CA GLN A 399 13.60 -9.74 7.61
C GLN A 399 13.51 -11.13 6.98
#